data_AF-A0A3C0E1I2-F1
#
_entry.id   AF-A0A3C0E1I2-F1
#
_cell.length_a   1.000
_cell.length_b   1.000
_cell.length_c   1.000
_cell.angle_alpha   90.00
_cell.angle_beta   90.00
_cell.angle_gamma   90.00
#
_symmetry.space_group_name_H-M   'P 1'
#
loop_
_entity.id
_entity.type
_entity.pdbx_description
1 polymer ?
#
loop_
_entity_poly.entity_id
_entity_poly.type
_entity_poly.pdbx_seq_one_letter_code
_entity_poly.pdbx_strand_id
1 'polypeptide(L)'
;MRSLPLTLAQTGRSLVVLLCLTATFASCGDPNPTDPMKHLSAAELLGNPDFPAISYGGYRETSRAEQPTLDQLKEDMRILHAMGMRFLRTYNVQLPHASNVVQAIA
;
A
#
# COMPACT_ATOMS: atom_id res chain seq x y z
N MET A 1 7.23 -47.52 -46.63
CA MET A 1 6.45 -47.66 -45.38
C MET A 1 7.39 -48.04 -44.24
N ARG A 2 7.88 -47.06 -43.47
CA ARG A 2 8.53 -47.29 -42.17
C ARG A 2 7.95 -46.25 -41.22
N SER A 3 6.98 -46.68 -40.43
CA SER A 3 6.34 -45.88 -39.40
C SER A 3 7.35 -45.55 -38.31
N LEU A 4 7.68 -44.27 -38.17
CA LEU A 4 8.40 -43.74 -37.01
C LEU A 4 7.60 -44.06 -35.73
N PRO A 5 8.22 -44.58 -34.66
CA PRO A 5 7.47 -44.92 -33.45
C PRO A 5 7.01 -43.63 -32.76
N LEU A 6 5.68 -43.50 -32.59
CA LEU A 6 5.01 -42.40 -31.88
C LEU A 6 5.45 -42.21 -30.42
N THR A 7 6.34 -43.07 -29.89
CA THR A 7 6.77 -43.08 -28.49
C THR A 7 7.79 -41.99 -28.13
N LEU A 8 8.53 -41.44 -29.09
CA LEU A 8 9.53 -40.39 -28.84
C LEU A 8 8.92 -38.99 -28.67
N ALA A 9 7.79 -38.73 -29.34
CA ALA A 9 7.07 -37.46 -29.24
C ALA A 9 6.33 -37.30 -27.89
N GLN A 10 5.97 -38.42 -27.26
CA GLN A 10 5.20 -38.46 -26.02
C GLN A 10 6.09 -38.21 -24.78
N THR A 11 7.33 -38.71 -24.81
CA THR A 11 8.35 -38.50 -23.77
C THR A 11 8.86 -37.05 -23.72
N GLY A 12 9.04 -36.40 -24.89
CA GLY A 12 9.46 -34.99 -24.95
C GLY A 12 8.43 -34.01 -24.37
N ARG A 13 7.13 -34.22 -24.65
CA ARG A 13 6.05 -33.39 -24.07
C ARG A 13 5.93 -33.57 -22.56
N SER A 14 6.09 -34.80 -22.07
CA SER A 14 6.04 -35.10 -20.63
C SER A 14 7.22 -34.48 -19.87
N LEU A 15 8.41 -34.42 -20.48
CA LEU A 15 9.60 -33.79 -19.90
C LEU A 15 9.47 -32.26 -19.83
N VAL A 16 8.90 -31.64 -20.87
CA VAL A 16 8.64 -30.18 -20.91
C VAL A 16 7.60 -29.79 -19.86
N VAL A 17 6.52 -30.56 -19.71
CA VAL A 17 5.49 -30.31 -18.67
C VAL A 17 6.10 -30.43 -17.27
N LEU A 18 6.98 -31.42 -17.03
CA LEU A 18 7.65 -31.59 -15.75
C LEU A 18 8.63 -30.44 -15.44
N LEU A 19 9.33 -29.92 -16.45
CA LEU A 19 10.25 -28.78 -16.31
C LEU A 19 9.52 -27.46 -16.03
N CYS A 20 8.34 -27.25 -16.62
CA CYS A 20 7.50 -26.08 -16.32
C CYS A 20 6.87 -26.15 -14.92
N LEU A 21 6.57 -27.35 -14.42
CA LEU A 21 5.95 -27.53 -13.10
C LEU A 21 6.91 -27.28 -11.94
N THR A 22 8.22 -27.45 -12.14
CA THR A 22 9.23 -27.16 -11.09
C THR A 22 9.59 -25.67 -11.02
N ALA A 23 9.40 -24.92 -12.10
CA ALA A 23 9.65 -23.47 -12.15
C ALA A 23 8.66 -22.65 -11.30
N THR A 24 7.48 -23.20 -10.97
CA THR A 24 6.46 -22.50 -10.18
C THR A 24 6.67 -22.59 -8.66
N PHE A 25 7.56 -23.46 -8.18
CA PHE A 25 7.84 -23.61 -6.74
C PHE A 25 9.03 -22.79 -6.24
N ALA A 26 9.77 -22.13 -7.14
CA ALA A 26 10.93 -21.30 -6.79
C ALA A 26 10.58 -19.83 -6.50
N SER A 27 9.36 -19.55 -6.03
CA SER A 27 8.92 -18.18 -5.69
C SER A 27 8.38 -18.13 -4.27
N CYS A 28 9.26 -18.31 -3.29
CA CYS A 28 8.97 -17.88 -1.93
C CYS A 28 10.26 -17.46 -1.22
N GLY A 29 10.48 -16.16 -1.17
CA GLY A 29 11.19 -15.53 -0.07
C GLY A 29 10.27 -14.45 0.44
N ASP A 30 9.89 -14.48 1.71
CA ASP A 30 9.21 -13.37 2.34
C ASP A 30 10.25 -12.26 2.55
N PRO A 31 10.29 -11.17 1.76
CA PRO A 31 10.96 -9.99 2.26
C PRO A 31 10.14 -9.57 3.47
N ASN A 32 10.70 -9.73 4.68
CA ASN A 32 10.19 -8.96 5.81
C ASN A 32 10.13 -7.51 5.32
N PRO A 33 8.94 -6.90 5.20
CA PRO A 33 8.86 -5.51 4.78
C PRO A 33 9.45 -4.71 5.93
N THR A 34 10.74 -4.39 5.83
CA THR A 34 11.35 -3.36 6.64
C THR A 34 10.60 -2.10 6.26
N ASP A 35 9.69 -1.65 7.12
CA ASP A 35 8.97 -0.39 6.93
C ASP A 35 10.02 0.73 6.78
N PRO A 36 10.21 1.28 5.57
CA PRO A 36 11.26 2.24 5.32
C PRO A 36 11.05 3.53 6.14
N MET A 37 9.84 3.77 6.65
CA MET A 37 9.55 4.92 7.50
C MET A 37 10.03 4.76 8.95
N LYS A 38 10.29 3.52 9.41
CA LYS A 38 10.58 3.24 10.82
C LYS A 38 11.88 3.86 11.35
N HIS A 39 12.73 4.35 10.45
CA HIS A 39 14.02 4.96 10.75
C HIS A 39 14.13 6.45 10.37
N LEU A 40 13.09 7.06 9.80
CA LEU A 40 13.15 8.46 9.36
C LEU A 40 12.82 9.43 10.50
N SER A 41 13.69 10.42 10.69
CA SER A 41 13.49 11.54 11.61
C SER A 41 12.64 12.65 10.98
N ALA A 42 12.07 13.54 11.82
CA ALA A 42 11.34 14.70 11.31
C ALA A 42 12.21 15.62 10.43
N ALA A 43 13.51 15.72 10.71
CA ALA A 43 14.44 16.53 9.92
C ALA A 43 14.66 15.98 8.50
N GLU A 44 14.58 14.65 8.33
CA GLU A 44 14.70 13.99 7.02
C GLU A 44 13.41 14.07 6.20
N LEU A 45 12.28 14.27 6.87
CA LEU A 45 10.95 14.33 6.26
C LEU A 45 10.54 15.77 5.90
N LEU A 46 10.82 16.75 6.77
CA LEU A 46 10.42 18.13 6.57
C LEU A 46 11.28 18.81 5.50
N GLY A 47 10.63 19.33 4.45
CA GLY A 47 11.30 19.96 3.31
C GLY A 47 11.71 18.97 2.20
N ASN A 48 11.46 17.67 2.40
CA ASN A 48 11.70 16.66 1.39
C ASN A 48 10.53 16.62 0.36
N PRO A 49 10.78 16.85 -0.93
CA PRO A 49 9.73 16.83 -1.96
C PRO A 49 9.08 15.46 -2.17
N ASP A 50 9.73 14.36 -1.76
CA ASP A 50 9.16 13.00 -1.83
C ASP A 50 8.04 12.77 -0.80
N PHE A 51 7.89 13.69 0.16
CA PHE A 51 6.84 13.65 1.18
C PHE A 51 5.95 14.91 1.14
N PRO A 52 5.13 15.10 0.09
CA PRO A 52 4.25 16.26 -0.01
C PRO A 52 3.33 16.41 1.20
N ALA A 53 3.20 17.65 1.68
CA ALA A 53 2.39 18.03 2.82
C ALA A 53 1.18 18.86 2.40
N ILE A 54 0.06 18.67 3.10
CA ILE A 54 -1.16 19.45 2.90
C ILE A 54 -1.77 19.89 4.23
N SER A 55 -2.39 21.07 4.26
CA SER A 55 -3.22 21.47 5.39
C SER A 55 -4.59 20.80 5.26
N TYR A 56 -5.06 20.13 6.32
CA TYR A 56 -6.25 19.29 6.25
C TYR A 56 -7.20 19.52 7.43
N GLY A 57 -8.49 19.62 7.10
CA GLY A 57 -9.60 19.65 8.05
C GLY A 57 -10.83 19.00 7.44
N GLY A 58 -11.15 17.78 7.86
CA GLY A 58 -12.23 16.95 7.29
C GLY A 58 -13.64 17.32 7.75
N TYR A 59 -13.89 18.57 8.19
CA TYR A 59 -15.21 19.00 8.60
C TYR A 59 -16.13 19.13 7.37
N ARG A 60 -17.32 18.53 7.44
CA ARG A 60 -18.33 18.57 6.37
C ARG A 60 -19.48 19.54 6.66
N GLU A 61 -19.57 19.99 7.91
CA GLU A 61 -20.58 20.90 8.42
C GLU A 61 -20.01 22.30 8.68
N THR A 62 -20.89 23.28 8.84
CA THR A 62 -20.50 24.68 9.11
C THR A 62 -19.94 24.89 10.53
N SER A 63 -20.21 23.96 11.45
CA SER A 63 -19.80 24.02 12.84
C SER A 63 -18.71 22.99 13.15
N ARG A 64 -17.68 23.42 13.90
CA ARG A 64 -16.64 22.50 14.41
C ARG A 64 -17.10 21.65 15.61
N ALA A 65 -18.28 21.95 16.18
CA ALA A 65 -18.88 21.06 17.17
C ALA A 65 -19.30 19.72 16.52
N GLU A 66 -19.67 19.76 15.25
CA GLU A 66 -20.04 18.60 14.45
C GLU A 66 -18.77 17.97 13.87
N GLN A 67 -18.33 16.87 14.50
CA GLN A 67 -17.10 16.19 14.15
C GLN A 67 -17.34 15.20 13.00
N PRO A 68 -16.40 15.08 12.04
CA PRO A 68 -16.50 14.04 11.02
C PRO A 68 -16.41 12.65 11.64
N THR A 69 -17.08 11.69 11.01
CA THR A 69 -17.02 10.30 11.43
C THR A 69 -15.66 9.69 11.08
N LEU A 70 -15.32 8.60 11.78
CA LEU A 70 -14.06 7.89 11.54
C LEU A 70 -13.98 7.33 10.10
N ASP A 71 -15.11 6.89 9.54
CA ASP A 71 -15.18 6.39 8.17
C ASP A 71 -15.00 7.50 7.12
N GLN A 72 -15.55 8.70 7.36
CA GLN A 72 -15.31 9.87 6.51
C GLN A 72 -13.83 10.26 6.52
N LEU A 73 -13.20 10.25 7.71
CA LEU A 73 -11.77 10.55 7.80
C LEU A 73 -10.93 9.49 7.07
N LYS A 74 -11.27 8.20 7.18
CA LYS A 74 -10.59 7.12 6.45
C LYS A 74 -10.75 7.25 4.94
N GLU A 75 -11.92 7.64 4.46
CA GLU A 75 -12.16 7.96 3.05
C GLU A 75 -11.22 9.07 2.59
N ASP A 76 -11.19 10.18 3.33
CA ASP A 76 -10.34 11.33 3.02
C ASP A 76 -8.85 10.93 3.01
N MET A 77 -8.40 10.10 3.96
CA MET A 77 -7.01 9.60 4.00
C MET A 77 -6.65 8.80 2.76
N ARG A 78 -7.56 7.96 2.26
CA ARG A 78 -7.34 7.18 1.02
C ARG A 78 -7.22 8.09 -0.19
N ILE A 79 -8.08 9.12 -0.28
CA ILE A 79 -8.04 10.10 -1.37
C ILE A 79 -6.71 10.87 -1.35
N LEU A 80 -6.33 11.41 -0.20
CA LEU A 80 -5.08 12.17 -0.04
C LEU A 80 -3.85 11.30 -0.32
N HIS A 81 -3.84 10.06 0.15
CA HIS A 81 -2.75 9.13 -0.12
C HIS A 81 -2.65 8.78 -1.61
N ALA A 82 -3.79 8.55 -2.28
CA ALA A 82 -3.87 8.31 -3.72
C ALA A 82 -3.42 9.52 -4.54
N MET A 83 -3.63 10.74 -4.05
CA MET A 83 -3.10 11.98 -4.62
C MET A 83 -1.60 12.19 -4.38
N GLY A 84 -0.93 11.31 -3.63
CA GLY A 84 0.50 11.41 -3.34
C GLY A 84 0.85 12.19 -2.07
N MET A 85 -0.13 12.62 -1.26
CA MET A 85 0.16 13.31 0.00
C MET A 85 0.68 12.33 1.04
N ARG A 86 1.68 12.76 1.82
CA ARG A 86 2.32 11.96 2.87
C ARG A 86 2.33 12.64 4.24
N PHE A 87 2.15 13.95 4.27
CA PHE A 87 2.05 14.73 5.51
C PHE A 87 0.75 15.53 5.61
N LEU A 88 0.20 15.55 6.81
CA LEU A 88 -0.99 16.32 7.14
C LEU A 88 -0.65 17.33 8.23
N ARG A 89 -1.12 18.56 8.07
CA ARG A 89 -1.13 19.58 9.12
C ARG A 89 -2.57 19.79 9.61
N THR A 90 -2.78 19.63 10.91
CA THR A 90 -4.02 19.99 11.61
C THR A 90 -3.84 21.28 12.40
N TYR A 91 -4.94 21.87 12.88
CA TYR A 91 -4.92 23.24 13.43
C TYR A 91 -4.94 23.33 14.96
N ASN A 92 -5.57 22.37 15.65
CA ASN A 92 -5.63 22.35 17.11
C ASN A 92 -5.84 20.93 17.64
N VAL A 93 -5.61 20.77 18.94
CA VAL A 93 -5.81 19.52 19.71
C VAL A 93 -6.85 19.69 20.82
N GLN A 94 -7.62 20.78 20.78
CA GLN A 94 -8.67 21.07 21.76
C GLN A 94 -9.97 20.33 21.41
N LEU A 95 -10.16 19.99 20.13
CA LEU A 95 -11.30 19.25 19.61
C LEU A 95 -10.88 17.83 19.15
N PRO A 96 -11.84 16.88 19.09
CA PRO A 96 -11.55 15.47 18.73
C PRO A 96 -10.98 15.23 17.32
N HIS A 97 -11.04 16.22 16.43
CA HIS A 97 -10.65 16.04 15.03
C HIS A 97 -9.23 15.49 14.87
N ALA A 98 -8.24 16.09 15.55
CA ALA A 98 -6.84 15.66 15.42
C ALA A 98 -6.63 14.23 15.94
N SER A 99 -7.22 13.86 17.08
CA SER A 99 -7.13 12.51 17.61
C SER A 99 -7.82 11.49 16.70
N ASN A 100 -8.97 11.85 16.12
CA ASN A 100 -9.72 10.97 15.22
C ASN A 100 -8.99 10.78 13.89
N VAL A 101 -8.29 11.79 13.38
CA VAL A 101 -7.43 11.66 12.19
C VAL A 101 -6.29 10.69 12.46
N VAL A 102 -5.60 10.81 13.60
CA VAL A 102 -4.55 9.85 13.98
C VAL A 102 -5.13 8.44 14.08
N GLN A 103 -6.30 8.28 14.70
CA GLN A 103 -7.00 6.99 14.79
C GLN A 103 -7.44 6.44 13.42
N ALA A 104 -7.69 7.29 12.43
CA ALA A 104 -8.06 6.87 11.08
C ALA A 104 -6.87 6.35 10.26
N ILE A 105 -5.64 6.75 10.61
CA ILE A 105 -4.39 6.36 9.93
C ILE A 105 -3.69 5.18 10.61
N ALA A 106 -3.84 5.06 11.93
CA ALA A 106 -3.33 3.94 12.73
C ALA A 106 -3.99 2.60 12.36
#